data_AF-K1U246-F1
#
_entry.id   AF-K1U246-F1
#
_cell.length_a   1.000
_cell.length_b   1.000
_cell.length_c   1.000
_cell.angle_alpha   90.00
_cell.angle_beta   90.00
_cell.angle_gamma   90.00
#
_symmetry.space_group_name_H-M   'P 1'
#
loop_
_entity.id
_entity.type
_entity.pdbx_description
1 polymer ?
#
loop_
_entity_poly.entity_id
_entity_poly.type
_entity_poly.pdbx_seq_one_letter_code
_entity_poly.pdbx_strand_id
1 'polypeptide(L)'
;MERYGTHCEQTYRTNFNRGRAKCIDWVKFNLALCRRYLNMDGLLAIAIDPSYISKSGKKTPHIGTFWSGCASSMKHGLEIMGLALVDVYANSCMMLRAHQTPSTGELKLRNLTLVQHYIAVIKRYKKELLKV
;
A
#
# COMPACT_ATOMS: atom_id res chain seq x y z
N MET A 1 12.23 -15.75 13.27
CA MET A 1 12.24 -14.26 13.39
C MET A 1 13.42 -13.75 14.23
N GLU A 2 14.15 -14.61 14.95
CA GLU A 2 15.42 -14.29 15.64
C GLU A 2 16.51 -13.68 14.75
N ARG A 3 16.41 -13.83 13.43
CA ARG A 3 17.38 -13.29 12.47
C ARG A 3 17.34 -11.76 12.34
N TYR A 4 16.29 -11.08 12.81
CA TYR A 4 16.07 -9.64 12.63
C TYR A 4 15.82 -8.87 13.94
N GLY A 5 15.97 -9.51 15.10
CA GLY A 5 15.78 -8.85 16.38
C GLY A 5 15.61 -9.82 17.55
N THR A 6 15.56 -9.25 18.76
CA THR A 6 15.44 -9.98 20.04
C THR A 6 13.99 -10.36 20.40
N HIS A 7 13.03 -10.12 19.49
CA HIS A 7 11.61 -10.32 19.75
C HIS A 7 11.02 -11.44 18.88
N CYS A 8 10.03 -12.15 19.41
CA CYS A 8 9.35 -13.24 18.71
C CYS A 8 8.17 -12.71 17.86
N GLU A 9 7.64 -13.58 16.97
CA GLU A 9 6.46 -13.28 16.15
C GLU A 9 5.30 -12.74 16.99
N GLN A 10 5.05 -13.36 18.15
CA GLN A 10 3.95 -13.00 19.02
C GLN A 10 4.08 -11.57 19.55
N THR A 11 5.30 -11.11 19.86
CA THR A 11 5.55 -9.73 20.28
C THR A 11 5.17 -8.75 19.18
N TYR A 12 5.62 -9.01 17.94
CA TYR A 12 5.28 -8.16 16.80
C TYR A 12 3.79 -8.16 16.51
N ARG A 13 3.17 -9.34 16.40
CA ARG A 13 1.72 -9.47 16.17
C ARG A 13 0.91 -8.76 17.25
N THR A 14 1.28 -8.91 18.52
CA THR A 14 0.61 -8.22 19.63
C THR A 14 0.75 -6.70 19.47
N ASN A 15 1.95 -6.19 19.17
CA ASN A 15 2.17 -4.77 19.01
C ASN A 15 1.41 -4.17 17.82
N PHE A 16 1.37 -4.84 16.67
CA PHE A 16 0.60 -4.39 15.49
C PHE A 16 -0.91 -4.56 15.65
N ASN A 17 -1.37 -5.47 16.52
CA ASN A 17 -2.80 -5.65 16.81
C ASN A 17 -3.32 -4.78 17.95
N ARG A 18 -2.45 -4.12 18.73
CA ARG A 18 -2.87 -3.16 19.78
C ARG A 18 -3.65 -2.01 19.14
N GLY A 19 -4.64 -1.49 19.87
CA GLY A 19 -5.40 -0.30 19.45
C GLY A 19 -4.49 0.88 19.10
N ARG A 20 -3.35 1.03 19.80
CA ARG A 20 -2.33 2.07 19.51
C ARG A 20 -1.70 1.93 18.13
N ALA A 21 -1.50 0.72 17.59
CA ALA A 21 -1.00 0.55 16.22
C ALA A 21 -2.03 0.98 15.17
N LYS A 22 -3.33 0.92 15.50
CA LYS A 22 -4.40 1.48 14.67
C LYS A 22 -4.44 3.02 14.71
N CYS A 23 -3.83 3.64 15.70
CA CYS A 23 -3.72 5.09 15.84
C CYS A 23 -2.52 5.67 15.06
N ILE A 24 -1.64 4.83 14.51
CA ILE A 24 -0.49 5.31 13.74
C ILE A 24 -0.96 5.81 12.38
N ASP A 25 -0.75 7.09 12.14
CA ASP A 25 -0.86 7.67 10.81
C ASP A 25 0.40 7.32 10.00
N TRP A 26 0.32 6.21 9.29
CA TRP A 26 1.41 5.70 8.46
C TRP A 26 1.82 6.65 7.34
N VAL A 27 0.87 7.41 6.78
CA VAL A 27 1.19 8.36 5.70
C VAL A 27 1.99 9.52 6.25
N LYS A 28 1.56 10.10 7.38
CA LYS A 28 2.31 11.17 8.03
C LYS A 28 3.70 10.71 8.49
N PHE A 29 3.80 9.50 9.05
CA PHE A 29 5.08 8.91 9.45
C PHE A 29 6.02 8.74 8.23
N ASN A 30 5.54 8.12 7.15
CA ASN A 30 6.36 7.90 5.96
C ASN A 30 6.71 9.21 5.24
N LEU A 31 5.82 10.20 5.22
CA LEU A 31 6.14 11.54 4.70
C LEU A 31 7.24 12.23 5.52
N ALA A 32 7.25 12.07 6.84
CA ALA A 32 8.33 12.60 7.66
C ALA A 32 9.68 11.94 7.34
N LEU A 33 9.69 10.65 7.00
CA LEU A 33 10.89 9.97 6.50
C LEU A 33 11.29 10.50 5.11
N CYS A 34 10.33 10.66 4.20
CA CYS A 34 10.59 11.21 2.87
C CYS A 34 11.27 12.58 2.96
N ARG A 35 10.76 13.49 3.82
CA ARG A 35 11.36 14.81 4.04
C ARG A 35 12.79 14.79 4.56
N ARG A 36 13.21 13.68 5.16
CA ARG A 36 14.58 13.50 5.67
C ARG A 36 15.53 12.96 4.60
N TYR A 37 15.03 12.19 3.64
CA TYR A 37 15.87 11.40 2.73
C TYR A 37 15.72 11.76 1.25
N LEU A 38 14.61 12.40 0.86
CA LEU A 38 14.35 12.86 -0.50
C LEU A 38 14.59 14.37 -0.58
N ASN A 39 14.96 14.86 -1.77
CA ASN A 39 15.09 16.29 -2.00
C ASN A 39 13.70 16.90 -2.19
N MET A 40 13.17 17.49 -1.13
CA MET A 40 11.82 18.04 -1.12
C MET A 40 11.65 19.28 -2.02
N ASP A 41 12.74 19.93 -2.41
CA ASP A 41 12.75 21.07 -3.32
C ASP A 41 12.94 20.65 -4.79
N GLY A 42 13.09 19.34 -5.05
CA GLY A 42 13.28 18.77 -6.38
C GLY A 42 11.97 18.58 -7.15
N LEU A 43 12.07 17.92 -8.32
CA LEU A 43 10.89 17.46 -9.05
C LEU A 43 10.35 16.18 -8.39
N LEU A 44 9.27 16.33 -7.63
CA LEU A 44 8.58 15.23 -6.96
C LEU A 44 7.36 14.75 -7.75
N ALA A 45 7.11 13.46 -7.71
CA ALA A 45 5.91 12.84 -8.27
C ALA A 45 5.28 11.85 -7.29
N ILE A 46 3.95 11.76 -7.29
CA ILE A 46 3.23 10.70 -6.60
C ILE A 46 3.07 9.51 -7.55
N ALA A 47 3.76 8.42 -7.24
CA ALA A 47 3.57 7.15 -7.93
C ALA A 47 2.38 6.39 -7.34
N ILE A 48 1.55 5.86 -8.22
CA ILE A 48 0.36 5.09 -7.90
C ILE A 48 0.41 3.81 -8.71
N ASP A 49 0.56 2.68 -8.04
CA ASP A 49 0.71 1.39 -8.71
C ASP A 49 -0.06 0.28 -7.98
N PRO A 50 -1.14 -0.25 -8.57
CA PRO A 50 -1.73 -1.51 -8.17
C PRO A 50 -0.88 -2.69 -8.63
N SER A 51 -0.26 -3.40 -7.68
CA SER A 51 0.63 -4.52 -7.96
C SER A 51 0.02 -5.85 -7.47
N TYR A 52 0.08 -6.87 -8.32
CA TYR A 52 -0.32 -8.25 -7.98
C TYR A 52 0.65 -8.90 -7.01
N ILE A 53 0.11 -9.61 -6.03
CA ILE A 53 0.86 -10.48 -5.11
C ILE A 53 0.31 -11.89 -5.21
N SER A 54 1.20 -12.84 -5.55
CA SER A 54 0.86 -14.26 -5.57
C SER A 54 0.48 -14.74 -4.17
N LYS A 55 -0.67 -15.40 -4.08
CA LYS A 55 -1.14 -15.99 -2.82
C LYS A 55 -1.91 -17.27 -3.07
N SER A 56 -1.52 -18.33 -2.37
CA SER A 56 -2.22 -19.61 -2.35
C SER A 56 -3.32 -19.64 -1.27
N GLY A 57 -4.29 -20.54 -1.47
CA GLY A 57 -5.40 -20.75 -0.54
C GLY A 57 -6.56 -19.76 -0.73
N LYS A 58 -7.50 -19.80 0.22
CA LYS A 58 -8.78 -19.06 0.17
C LYS A 58 -9.12 -18.31 1.45
N LYS A 59 -8.30 -18.43 2.51
CA LYS A 59 -8.59 -17.89 3.85
C LYS A 59 -8.11 -16.46 4.06
N THR A 60 -7.22 -15.94 3.20
CA THR A 60 -6.78 -14.54 3.32
C THR A 60 -7.88 -13.63 2.80
N PRO A 61 -8.27 -12.58 3.55
CA PRO A 61 -9.25 -11.60 3.09
C PRO A 61 -8.86 -10.98 1.75
N HIS A 62 -9.86 -10.61 0.95
CA HIS A 62 -9.69 -9.95 -0.34
C HIS A 62 -8.95 -10.76 -1.40
N ILE A 63 -8.76 -12.07 -1.20
CA ILE A 63 -8.32 -12.98 -2.26
C ILE A 63 -9.29 -12.90 -3.44
N GLY A 64 -8.73 -12.75 -4.63
CA GLY A 64 -9.49 -12.62 -5.88
C GLY A 64 -8.62 -12.95 -7.08
N THR A 65 -9.03 -12.44 -8.24
CA THR A 65 -8.28 -12.56 -9.48
C THR A 65 -7.89 -11.17 -9.96
N PHE A 66 -6.60 -10.92 -10.12
CA PHE A 66 -6.04 -9.62 -10.47
C PHE A 66 -5.05 -9.75 -11.63
N TRP A 67 -4.78 -8.66 -12.35
CA TRP A 67 -3.85 -8.67 -13.48
C TRP A 67 -2.41 -8.78 -12.98
N SER A 68 -1.67 -9.78 -13.47
CA SER A 68 -0.23 -9.87 -13.25
C SER A 68 0.50 -9.40 -14.50
N GLY A 69 1.21 -8.27 -14.39
CA GLY A 69 2.05 -7.76 -15.49
C GLY A 69 3.10 -8.79 -15.93
N CYS A 70 3.79 -9.43 -14.97
CA CYS A 70 4.81 -10.44 -15.27
C CYS A 70 4.27 -11.65 -16.03
N ALA A 71 3.06 -12.11 -15.68
CA ALA A 71 2.44 -13.25 -16.36
C ALA A 71 1.60 -12.84 -17.59
N SER A 72 1.43 -11.54 -17.82
CA SER A 72 0.53 -10.98 -18.84
C SER A 72 -0.87 -11.62 -18.82
N SER A 73 -1.38 -11.92 -17.62
CA SER A 73 -2.67 -12.57 -17.46
C SER A 73 -3.31 -12.26 -16.11
N MET A 74 -4.62 -12.46 -16.03
CA MET A 74 -5.35 -12.51 -14.76
C MET A 74 -4.90 -13.73 -13.95
N LYS A 75 -4.56 -13.55 -12.67
CA LYS A 75 -4.08 -14.61 -11.77
C LYS A 75 -4.80 -14.55 -10.42
N HIS A 76 -4.99 -15.72 -9.82
CA HIS A 76 -5.46 -15.85 -8.44
C HIS A 76 -4.43 -15.28 -7.47
N GLY A 77 -4.85 -14.44 -6.53
CA GLY A 77 -3.97 -13.87 -5.53
C GLY A 77 -4.56 -12.63 -4.86
N LEU A 78 -3.67 -11.71 -4.52
CA LEU A 78 -3.99 -10.41 -3.94
C LEU A 78 -3.54 -9.30 -4.89
N GLU A 79 -4.06 -8.11 -4.67
CA GLU A 79 -3.52 -6.88 -5.24
C GLU A 79 -3.36 -5.85 -4.12
N ILE A 80 -2.26 -5.09 -4.19
CA ILE A 80 -2.03 -3.94 -3.33
C ILE A 80 -1.84 -2.69 -4.19
N MET A 81 -2.59 -1.65 -3.92
CA MET A 81 -2.37 -0.33 -4.47
C MET A 81 -1.35 0.42 -3.61
N GLY A 82 -0.13 0.56 -4.14
CA GLY A 82 0.93 1.38 -3.57
C GLY A 82 0.74 2.85 -3.90
N LEU A 83 1.02 3.70 -2.91
CA LEU A 83 1.19 5.14 -3.05
C LEU A 83 2.61 5.47 -2.59
N ALA A 84 3.41 6.09 -3.44
CA ALA A 84 4.80 6.41 -3.15
C ALA A 84 5.17 7.83 -3.61
N LEU A 85 6.19 8.40 -2.98
CA LEU A 85 6.80 9.65 -3.40
C LEU A 85 8.08 9.33 -4.17
N VAL A 86 8.19 9.89 -5.36
CA VAL A 86 9.34 9.74 -6.25
C VAL A 86 10.06 11.07 -6.35
N ASP A 87 11.35 11.07 -6.07
CA ASP A 87 12.27 12.14 -6.44
C ASP A 87 12.87 11.80 -7.80
N VAL A 88 12.45 12.53 -8.83
CA VAL A 88 12.77 12.22 -10.22
C VAL A 88 14.25 12.43 -10.50
N TYR A 89 14.85 13.49 -9.94
CA TYR A 89 16.25 13.81 -10.19
C TYR A 89 17.19 12.87 -9.44
N ALA A 90 16.85 12.49 -8.22
CA ALA A 90 17.61 11.51 -7.46
C ALA A 90 17.35 10.06 -7.90
N ASN A 91 16.37 9.82 -8.80
CA ASN A 91 15.91 8.50 -9.21
C ASN A 91 15.63 7.60 -7.99
N SER A 92 14.92 8.15 -7.01
CA SER A 92 14.64 7.48 -5.74
C SER A 92 13.15 7.53 -5.41
N CYS A 93 12.68 6.53 -4.68
CA CYS A 93 11.26 6.34 -4.40
C CYS A 93 11.08 5.82 -2.98
N MET A 94 10.12 6.39 -2.26
CA MET A 94 9.76 5.95 -0.91
C MET A 94 8.25 5.70 -0.80
N MET A 95 7.90 4.55 -0.23
CA MET A 95 6.50 4.14 -0.05
C MET A 95 5.82 5.00 1.02
N LEU A 96 4.69 5.62 0.67
CA LEU A 96 3.86 6.36 1.61
C LEU A 96 2.79 5.46 2.22
N ARG A 97 2.14 4.62 1.39
CA ARG A 97 1.07 3.73 1.84
C ARG A 97 0.84 2.57 0.88
N ALA A 98 0.39 1.45 1.41
CA ALA A 98 -0.18 0.36 0.61
C ALA A 98 -1.62 0.09 1.05
N HIS A 99 -2.53 -0.05 0.07
CA HIS A 99 -3.92 -0.43 0.27
C HIS A 99 -4.19 -1.77 -0.38
N GLN A 100 -4.63 -2.74 0.40
CA GLN A 100 -5.10 -3.99 -0.19
C GLN A 100 -6.39 -3.73 -0.97
N THR A 101 -6.40 -4.11 -2.24
CA THR A 101 -7.58 -4.02 -3.10
C THR A 101 -8.58 -5.12 -2.70
N PRO A 102 -9.86 -4.79 -2.44
CA PRO A 102 -10.91 -5.79 -2.25
C PRO A 102 -11.08 -6.68 -3.47
N SER A 103 -11.58 -7.91 -3.28
CA SER A 103 -11.82 -8.81 -4.40
C SER A 103 -12.92 -8.27 -5.33
N THR A 104 -12.94 -8.70 -6.59
CA THR A 104 -13.98 -8.29 -7.55
C THR A 104 -15.39 -8.60 -7.04
N GLY A 105 -15.58 -9.70 -6.32
CA GLY A 105 -16.87 -10.04 -5.70
C GLY A 105 -17.27 -9.04 -4.61
N GLU A 106 -16.33 -8.67 -3.74
CA GLU A 106 -16.58 -7.68 -2.68
C GLU A 106 -16.83 -6.28 -3.24
N LEU A 107 -16.14 -5.88 -4.31
CA LEU A 107 -16.38 -4.60 -4.98
C LEU A 107 -17.78 -4.55 -5.61
N LYS A 108 -18.22 -5.64 -6.24
CA LYS A 108 -19.59 -5.76 -6.77
C LYS A 108 -20.65 -5.61 -5.67
N LEU A 109 -20.44 -6.25 -4.51
CA LEU A 109 -21.34 -6.11 -3.36
C LEU A 109 -21.41 -4.67 -2.83
N ARG A 110 -20.36 -3.87 -3.04
CA ARG A 110 -20.31 -2.44 -2.69
C ARG A 110 -20.80 -1.52 -3.81
N ASN A 111 -21.27 -2.07 -4.93
CA ASN A 111 -21.61 -1.34 -6.15
C ASN A 111 -20.46 -0.41 -6.62
N LEU A 112 -19.22 -0.93 -6.57
CA LEU A 112 -18.03 -0.22 -7.00
C LEU A 112 -17.30 -0.99 -8.10
N THR A 113 -16.78 -0.25 -9.08
CA THR A 113 -15.77 -0.74 -10.01
C THR A 113 -14.38 -0.67 -9.38
N LEU A 114 -13.43 -1.40 -9.95
CA LEU A 114 -12.03 -1.37 -9.54
C LEU A 114 -11.42 0.04 -9.65
N VAL A 115 -11.71 0.75 -10.75
CA VAL A 115 -11.25 2.13 -10.96
C VAL A 115 -11.85 3.09 -9.92
N GLN A 116 -13.14 2.97 -9.60
CA GLN A 116 -13.76 3.78 -8.55
C GLN A 116 -13.12 3.51 -7.18
N HIS A 117 -12.74 2.27 -6.90
CA HIS A 117 -11.98 1.94 -5.69
C HIS A 117 -10.63 2.66 -5.66
N TYR A 118 -9.85 2.62 -6.75
CA TYR A 118 -8.57 3.33 -6.83
C TYR A 118 -8.72 4.83 -6.61
N ILE A 119 -9.70 5.45 -7.28
CA ILE A 119 -10.00 6.87 -7.10
C ILE A 119 -10.36 7.17 -5.64
N ALA A 120 -11.14 6.31 -4.99
CA ALA A 120 -11.51 6.48 -3.58
C ALA A 120 -10.29 6.42 -2.65
N VAL A 121 -9.33 5.52 -2.92
CA VAL A 121 -8.05 5.45 -2.19
C VAL A 121 -7.24 6.73 -2.36
N ILE A 122 -7.11 7.25 -3.59
CA ILE A 122 -6.40 8.51 -3.85
C ILE A 122 -7.07 9.67 -3.13
N LYS A 123 -8.40 9.79 -3.24
CA LYS A 123 -9.19 10.83 -2.57
C LYS A 123 -9.03 10.81 -1.06
N ARG A 124 -8.87 9.62 -0.45
CA ARG A 124 -8.65 9.47 0.99
C ARG A 124 -7.40 10.19 1.49
N TYR A 125 -6.34 10.24 0.68
CA TYR A 125 -5.04 10.83 1.04
C TYR A 125 -4.76 12.16 0.35
N LYS A 126 -5.75 12.73 -0.35
CA LYS A 126 -5.60 13.96 -1.14
C LYS A 126 -4.94 15.09 -0.34
N LYS A 127 -5.33 15.29 0.93
CA LYS A 127 -4.81 16.39 1.75
C LYS A 127 -3.33 16.23 2.08
N GLU A 128 -2.88 15.01 2.28
CA GLU A 128 -1.49 14.67 2.58
C GLU A 128 -0.64 14.71 1.31
N LEU A 129 -1.15 14.15 0.21
CA LEU A 129 -0.46 14.10 -1.08
C LEU A 129 -0.28 15.48 -1.72
N LEU A 130 -1.16 16.45 -1.46
CA LEU A 130 -1.03 17.83 -1.94
C LEU A 130 -0.07 18.70 -1.10
N LYS A 131 0.47 18.20 0.01
CA LYS A 131 1.44 18.91 0.85
C LYS A 131 2.89 18.58 0.50
N VAL A 132 3.07 17.78 -0.53
CA VAL A 132 4.35 17.23 -0.96
C VAL A 132 4.77 17.95 -2.22
#